data_AF-A8PVP1-F1
#
_entry.id   AF-A8PVP1-F1
#
_cell.length_a   1.000
_cell.length_b   1.000
_cell.length_c   1.000
_cell.angle_alpha   90.00
_cell.angle_beta   90.00
_cell.angle_gamma   90.00
#
_symmetry.space_group_name_H-M   'P 1'
#
loop_
_entity.id
_entity.type
_entity.pdbx_description
1 polymer ?
#
loop_
_entity_poly.entity_id
_entity_poly.type
_entity_poly.pdbx_seq_one_letter_code
_entity_poly.pdbx_strand_id
1 'polypeptide(L)'
;MDDEANDQNTVVFNLKADCWKNGNSKDATVEGRYVYSSQLEWDPKGDQAETMADSPPRPVNQDIVIAKLAPGQGMEMELHCEKGIGKDHAKFSPVATATYRLLPLIEILKPIPEPLIPKFISCFPEGVIHKGGENGVYVADARKDTVTREVLRYPEFEGYVRLGRIQDHFLFSVESTGVYEPEDLLPASIEVLRKKIALLKLALDAIPIGTNA
;
A
#
# COMPACT_ATOMS: atom_id res chain seq x y z
N MET A 1 -21.77 9.02 15.37
CA MET A 1 -22.02 10.36 15.91
C MET A 1 -21.32 11.26 14.93
N ASP A 2 -22.08 11.97 14.10
CA ASP A 2 -21.53 13.00 13.23
C ASP A 2 -21.25 14.19 14.13
N ASP A 3 -20.05 14.21 14.72
CA ASP A 3 -19.60 15.35 15.49
C ASP A 3 -19.51 16.56 14.54
N GLU A 4 -19.99 17.73 14.97
CA GLU A 4 -19.89 18.94 14.17
C GLU A 4 -18.43 19.27 13.86
N ALA A 5 -18.17 19.71 12.64
CA ALA A 5 -16.84 20.10 12.20
C ALA A 5 -16.29 21.23 13.07
N ASN A 6 -15.08 21.03 13.60
CA ASN A 6 -14.34 22.00 14.39
C ASN A 6 -12.84 21.96 14.06
N ASP A 7 -12.09 22.87 14.65
CA ASP A 7 -10.64 23.04 14.47
C ASP A 7 -9.81 21.85 14.98
N GLN A 8 -10.37 20.96 15.80
CA GLN A 8 -9.66 19.78 16.34
C GLN A 8 -9.93 18.50 15.54
N ASN A 9 -11.02 18.42 14.77
CA ASN A 9 -11.40 17.20 14.04
C ASN A 9 -11.38 17.36 12.50
N THR A 10 -11.26 18.59 11.99
CA THR A 10 -11.39 18.89 10.56
C THR A 10 -10.24 19.75 10.05
N VAL A 11 -9.66 19.38 8.91
CA VAL A 11 -8.70 20.19 8.15
C VAL A 11 -9.38 20.71 6.89
N VAL A 12 -9.26 22.01 6.60
CA VAL A 12 -9.93 22.64 5.45
C VAL A 12 -8.93 22.97 4.35
N PHE A 13 -9.29 22.67 3.10
CA PHE A 13 -8.58 23.11 1.91
C PHE A 13 -9.50 23.91 1.00
N ASN A 14 -8.95 24.94 0.37
CA ASN A 14 -9.62 25.69 -0.69
C ASN A 14 -8.94 25.41 -2.02
N LEU A 15 -9.74 25.38 -3.09
CA LEU A 15 -9.24 25.29 -4.46
C LEU A 15 -10.01 26.29 -5.32
N LYS A 16 -9.27 27.21 -5.94
CA LYS A 16 -9.81 28.16 -6.91
C LYS A 16 -8.97 28.10 -8.17
N ALA A 17 -9.62 27.80 -9.29
CA ALA A 17 -8.94 27.71 -10.58
C ALA A 17 -9.83 28.28 -11.69
N ASP A 18 -9.23 29.09 -12.55
CA ASP A 18 -9.86 29.66 -13.74
C ASP A 18 -9.09 29.23 -14.98
N CYS A 19 -9.78 29.07 -16.10
CA CYS A 19 -9.17 28.74 -17.39
C CYS A 19 -9.47 29.85 -18.40
N TRP A 20 -8.43 30.41 -19.00
CA TRP A 20 -8.56 31.52 -19.95
C TRP A 20 -7.65 31.36 -21.17
N LYS A 21 -8.02 32.05 -22.25
CA LYS A 21 -7.16 32.20 -23.43
C LYS A 21 -6.29 33.44 -23.27
N ASN A 22 -5.00 33.30 -23.50
CA ASN A 22 -4.07 34.41 -23.52
C ASN A 22 -4.04 35.04 -24.93
N GLY A 23 -5.06 35.85 -25.22
CA GLY A 23 -5.24 36.56 -26.48
C GLY A 23 -6.50 36.15 -27.27
N ASN A 24 -6.77 36.91 -28.35
CA ASN A 24 -7.99 36.76 -29.16
C ASN A 24 -7.79 35.96 -30.46
N SER A 25 -6.57 35.48 -30.74
CA SER A 25 -6.26 34.70 -31.94
C SER A 25 -6.75 33.24 -31.82
N LYS A 26 -6.87 32.55 -32.96
CA LYS A 26 -7.20 31.11 -32.96
C LYS A 26 -6.09 30.25 -32.35
N ASP A 27 -4.84 30.73 -32.40
CA ASP A 27 -3.65 30.05 -31.88
C ASP A 27 -3.25 30.55 -30.48
N ALA A 28 -4.12 31.28 -29.79
CA ALA A 28 -3.87 31.77 -28.43
C ALA A 28 -3.62 30.59 -27.47
N THR A 29 -2.61 30.72 -26.63
CA THR A 29 -2.30 29.75 -25.57
C THR A 29 -3.42 29.73 -24.53
N VAL A 30 -3.68 28.54 -23.96
CA VAL A 30 -4.68 28.37 -22.91
C VAL A 30 -3.97 28.13 -21.59
N GLU A 31 -4.22 29.02 -20.63
CA GLU A 31 -3.72 28.93 -19.26
C GLU A 31 -4.81 28.39 -18.33
N GLY A 32 -4.42 27.70 -17.24
CA GLY A 32 -5.38 27.12 -16.29
C GLY A 32 -6.16 25.92 -16.81
N ARG A 33 -5.71 25.29 -17.92
CA ARG A 33 -6.40 24.14 -18.52
C ARG A 33 -6.46 22.91 -17.61
N TYR A 34 -5.42 22.67 -16.83
CA TYR A 34 -5.34 21.54 -15.91
C TYR A 34 -5.31 22.08 -14.48
N VAL A 35 -6.21 21.55 -13.67
CA VAL A 35 -6.29 21.83 -12.24
C VAL A 35 -5.60 20.68 -11.53
N TYR A 36 -4.53 20.97 -10.81
CA TYR A 36 -3.69 19.99 -10.14
C TYR A 36 -3.92 19.99 -8.64
N SER A 37 -3.60 18.89 -7.97
CA SER A 37 -3.66 18.80 -6.51
C SER A 37 -2.77 19.84 -5.83
N SER A 38 -1.65 20.25 -6.42
CA SER A 38 -0.81 21.35 -5.91
C SER A 38 -1.54 22.67 -5.67
N GLN A 39 -2.70 22.89 -6.30
CA GLN A 39 -3.51 24.10 -6.14
C GLN A 39 -4.46 24.03 -4.93
N LEU A 40 -4.49 22.90 -4.20
CA LEU A 40 -5.21 22.80 -2.92
C LEU A 40 -4.43 23.58 -1.85
N GLU A 41 -5.01 24.68 -1.41
CA GLU A 41 -4.43 25.56 -0.40
C GLU A 41 -5.03 25.25 0.97
N TRP A 42 -4.19 24.95 1.95
CA TRP A 42 -4.64 24.72 3.33
C TRP A 42 -5.13 26.02 3.97
N ASP A 43 -6.32 25.96 4.56
CA ASP A 43 -6.98 27.06 5.25
C ASP A 43 -7.06 26.73 6.76
N PRO A 44 -6.04 27.12 7.55
CA PRO A 44 -5.96 26.77 8.96
C PRO A 44 -7.12 27.39 9.75
N LYS A 45 -7.75 26.59 10.61
CA LYS A 45 -8.80 27.04 11.54
C LYS A 45 -8.29 27.02 12.98
N GLY A 46 -8.76 27.94 13.81
CA GLY A 46 -8.36 28.01 15.22
C GLY A 46 -6.85 28.18 15.40
N ASP A 47 -6.22 27.30 16.17
CA ASP A 47 -4.78 27.28 16.46
C ASP A 47 -3.97 26.36 15.53
N GLN A 48 -4.58 25.78 14.48
CA GLN A 48 -3.93 24.84 13.57
C GLN A 48 -2.67 25.40 12.89
N ALA A 49 -2.66 26.71 12.58
CA ALA A 49 -1.50 27.38 12.01
C ALA A 49 -0.26 27.29 12.90
N GLU A 50 -0.45 27.26 14.23
CA GLU A 50 0.63 27.16 15.21
C GLU A 50 0.96 25.69 15.50
N THR A 51 -0.06 24.85 15.72
CA THR A 51 0.14 23.44 16.12
C THR A 51 0.67 22.55 14.99
N MET A 52 0.44 22.93 13.73
CA MET A 52 0.90 22.19 12.55
C MET A 52 1.98 22.92 11.75
N ALA A 53 2.58 23.97 12.31
CA ALA A 53 3.58 24.80 11.62
C ALA A 53 4.78 24.00 11.10
N ASP A 54 5.22 22.98 11.84
CA ASP A 54 6.36 22.13 11.47
C ASP A 54 6.06 21.20 10.28
N SER A 55 4.78 20.86 10.07
CA SER A 55 4.35 20.01 8.96
C SER A 55 2.96 20.43 8.48
N PRO A 56 2.87 21.54 7.71
CA PRO A 56 1.59 22.06 7.24
C PRO A 56 0.87 21.03 6.35
N PRO A 57 -0.45 20.85 6.52
CA PRO A 57 -1.25 20.01 5.65
C PRO A 57 -1.10 20.37 4.18
N ARG A 58 -0.88 19.36 3.35
CA ARG A 58 -0.79 19.48 1.89
C ARG A 58 -1.09 18.13 1.23
N PRO A 59 -1.46 18.11 -0.06
CA PRO A 59 -1.51 16.88 -0.83
C PRO A 59 -0.16 16.17 -0.82
N VAL A 60 -0.19 14.84 -0.77
CA VAL A 60 1.01 14.00 -0.81
C VAL A 60 1.69 14.11 -2.18
N ASN A 61 0.91 13.93 -3.25
CA ASN A 61 1.35 14.12 -4.62
C ASN A 61 0.74 15.41 -5.17
N GLN A 62 1.59 16.28 -5.70
CA GLN A 62 1.26 17.62 -6.19
C GLN A 62 0.81 17.64 -7.66
N ASP A 63 1.00 16.55 -8.39
CA ASP A 63 0.78 16.47 -9.84
C ASP A 63 -0.48 15.70 -10.23
N ILE A 64 -1.36 15.40 -9.27
CA ILE A 64 -2.62 14.71 -9.57
C ILE A 64 -3.55 15.70 -10.27
N VAL A 65 -3.92 15.41 -11.51
CA VAL A 65 -4.94 16.18 -12.23
C VAL A 65 -6.31 15.92 -11.61
N ILE A 66 -6.92 16.95 -11.04
CA ILE A 66 -8.28 16.91 -10.47
C ILE A 66 -9.31 17.11 -11.58
N ALA A 67 -9.10 18.14 -12.41
CA ALA A 67 -10.03 18.52 -13.46
C ALA A 67 -9.29 19.10 -14.67
N LYS A 68 -9.98 19.07 -15.81
CA LYS A 68 -9.54 19.73 -17.04
C LYS A 68 -10.62 20.71 -17.50
N LEU A 69 -10.25 21.98 -17.57
CA LEU A 69 -11.16 23.08 -17.87
C LEU A 69 -11.03 23.54 -19.34
N ALA A 70 -12.12 24.04 -19.89
CA ALA A 70 -12.13 24.81 -21.13
C ALA A 70 -12.09 26.32 -20.84
N PRO A 71 -11.59 27.15 -21.78
CA PRO A 71 -11.54 28.59 -21.57
C PRO A 71 -12.92 29.19 -21.24
N GLY A 72 -12.97 30.04 -20.22
CA GLY A 72 -14.19 30.63 -19.67
C GLY A 72 -14.83 29.80 -18.55
N GLN A 73 -14.30 28.61 -18.25
CA GLN A 73 -14.69 27.84 -17.07
C GLN A 73 -13.78 28.18 -15.90
N GLY A 74 -14.36 28.15 -14.70
CA GLY A 74 -13.65 28.17 -13.44
C GLY A 74 -14.28 27.19 -12.46
N MET A 75 -13.55 26.87 -11.39
CA MET A 75 -14.05 26.11 -10.26
C MET A 75 -13.58 26.75 -8.95
N GLU A 76 -14.45 26.70 -7.96
CA GLU A 76 -14.18 27.14 -6.60
C GLU A 76 -14.80 26.11 -5.66
N MET A 77 -13.99 25.56 -4.77
CA MET A 77 -14.44 24.54 -3.82
C MET A 77 -13.72 24.66 -2.49
N GLU A 78 -14.46 24.37 -1.43
CA GLU A 78 -13.96 24.17 -0.07
C GLU A 78 -14.08 22.67 0.24
N LEU A 79 -13.00 22.08 0.75
CA LEU A 79 -12.89 20.66 1.08
C LEU A 79 -12.66 20.50 2.57
N HIS A 80 -13.51 19.68 3.21
CA HIS A 80 -13.35 19.32 4.62
C HIS A 80 -12.74 17.92 4.70
N CYS A 81 -11.56 17.82 5.29
CA CYS A 81 -10.84 16.57 5.51
C CYS A 81 -11.06 16.11 6.95
N GLU A 82 -11.67 14.93 7.09
CA GLU A 82 -11.92 14.26 8.36
C GLU A 82 -11.07 12.99 8.50
N LYS A 83 -10.91 12.52 9.74
CA LYS A 83 -10.25 11.24 10.02
C LYS A 83 -11.26 10.09 9.88
N GLY A 84 -10.97 9.15 8.98
CA GLY A 84 -11.77 7.93 8.80
C GLY A 84 -10.95 6.64 8.86
N ILE A 85 -11.62 5.50 8.66
CA ILE A 85 -10.98 4.18 8.57
C ILE A 85 -11.25 3.53 7.20
N GLY A 86 -10.27 2.78 6.70
CA GLY A 86 -10.36 2.10 5.40
C GLY A 86 -11.53 1.10 5.27
N LYS A 87 -12.09 0.63 6.40
CA LYS A 87 -13.30 -0.21 6.42
C LYS A 87 -14.52 0.54 5.92
N ASP A 88 -14.61 1.83 6.22
CA ASP A 88 -15.79 2.64 5.89
C ASP A 88 -15.71 3.11 4.43
N HIS A 89 -14.51 3.50 3.99
CA HIS A 89 -14.27 3.85 2.59
C HIS A 89 -12.81 3.65 2.18
N ALA A 90 -12.58 3.18 0.95
CA ALA A 90 -11.24 2.91 0.43
C ALA A 90 -10.30 4.15 0.40
N LYS A 91 -10.87 5.36 0.31
CA LYS A 91 -10.13 6.65 0.38
C LYS A 91 -9.33 6.83 1.68
N PHE A 92 -9.72 6.14 2.75
CA PHE A 92 -9.04 6.17 4.04
C PHE A 92 -8.02 5.04 4.20
N SER A 93 -7.78 4.22 3.18
CA SER A 93 -6.69 3.23 3.21
C SER A 93 -5.34 3.95 3.15
N PRO A 94 -4.48 3.82 4.18
CA PRO A 94 -3.16 4.46 4.17
C PRO A 94 -2.16 3.71 3.27
N VAL A 95 -2.50 2.49 2.82
CA VAL A 95 -1.67 1.65 1.96
C VAL A 95 -2.21 1.60 0.53
N ALA A 96 -1.31 1.60 -0.43
CA ALA A 96 -1.60 1.23 -1.81
C ALA A 96 -1.84 -0.29 -1.87
N THR A 97 -0.86 -1.06 -1.39
CA THR A 97 -1.01 -2.51 -1.21
C THR A 97 -0.33 -2.94 0.10
N ALA A 98 -0.99 -3.86 0.81
CA ALA A 98 -0.41 -4.54 1.95
C ALA A 98 -0.69 -6.02 1.80
N THR A 99 0.34 -6.80 1.51
CA THR A 99 0.22 -8.24 1.25
C THR A 99 1.34 -8.99 1.92
N TYR A 100 1.17 -10.30 2.02
CA TYR A 100 2.24 -11.20 2.39
C TYR A 100 2.23 -12.43 1.51
N ARG A 101 3.37 -13.09 1.43
CA ARG A 101 3.47 -14.48 0.97
C ARG A 101 4.39 -15.25 1.89
N LEU A 102 4.25 -16.56 1.91
CA LEU A 102 5.18 -17.42 2.64
C LEU A 102 6.48 -17.59 1.84
N LEU A 103 7.60 -17.77 2.53
CA LEU A 103 8.88 -18.09 1.90
C LEU A 103 8.74 -19.42 1.13
N PRO A 104 9.04 -19.45 -0.18
CA PRO A 104 9.06 -20.69 -0.95
C PRO A 104 10.06 -21.69 -0.37
N LEU A 105 9.67 -22.97 -0.37
CA LEU A 105 10.55 -24.08 -0.04
C LEU A 105 10.78 -24.90 -1.31
N ILE A 106 12.04 -25.03 -1.71
CA ILE A 106 12.43 -25.84 -2.86
C ILE A 106 13.37 -26.91 -2.33
N GLU A 107 12.93 -28.16 -2.37
CA GLU A 107 13.73 -29.30 -1.90
C GLU A 107 14.15 -30.16 -3.10
N ILE A 108 15.46 -30.28 -3.29
CA ILE A 108 16.06 -31.15 -4.31
C ILE A 108 16.22 -32.53 -3.68
N LEU A 109 15.45 -33.50 -4.16
CA LEU A 109 15.33 -34.83 -3.54
C LEU A 109 16.44 -35.79 -3.96
N LYS A 110 16.99 -35.59 -5.16
CA LYS A 110 18.06 -36.43 -5.74
C LYS A 110 18.87 -35.63 -6.77
N PRO A 111 20.12 -36.03 -7.08
CA PRO A 111 20.98 -35.32 -8.03
C PRO A 111 20.35 -35.17 -9.41
N ILE A 112 20.38 -33.96 -9.98
CA ILE A 112 19.87 -33.68 -11.32
C ILE A 112 20.88 -34.18 -12.36
N PRO A 113 20.48 -34.96 -13.39
CA PRO A 113 21.39 -35.38 -14.45
C PRO A 113 22.03 -34.17 -15.16
N GLU A 114 23.35 -34.24 -15.38
CA GLU A 114 24.15 -33.13 -15.96
C GLU A 114 23.53 -32.50 -17.23
N PRO A 115 23.01 -33.27 -18.21
CA PRO A 115 22.40 -32.69 -19.42
C PRO A 115 21.10 -31.91 -19.15
N LEU A 116 20.42 -32.21 -18.04
CA LEU A 116 19.15 -31.60 -17.67
C LEU A 116 19.32 -30.36 -16.78
N ILE A 117 20.49 -30.15 -16.18
CA ILE A 117 20.78 -29.02 -15.29
C ILE A 117 20.41 -27.66 -15.92
N PRO A 118 20.80 -27.34 -17.16
CA PRO A 118 20.45 -26.04 -17.76
C PRO A 118 18.93 -25.84 -17.87
N LYS A 119 18.20 -26.90 -18.24
CA LYS A 119 16.73 -26.87 -18.34
C LYS A 119 16.08 -26.75 -16.97
N PHE A 120 16.58 -27.48 -15.97
CA PHE A 120 16.09 -27.41 -14.60
C PHE A 120 16.24 -25.99 -14.04
N ILE A 121 17.41 -25.37 -14.21
CA ILE A 121 17.66 -23.97 -13.79
C ILE A 121 16.69 -23.03 -14.51
N SER A 122 16.47 -23.19 -15.82
CA SER A 122 15.55 -22.32 -16.58
C SER A 122 14.07 -22.43 -16.17
N CYS A 123 13.69 -23.45 -15.39
CA CYS A 123 12.33 -23.57 -14.86
C CYS A 123 12.07 -22.60 -13.70
N PHE A 124 13.10 -21.93 -13.17
CA PHE A 124 12.99 -21.00 -12.06
C PHE A 124 13.43 -19.59 -12.48
N PRO A 125 12.97 -18.55 -11.78
CA PRO A 125 13.51 -17.20 -11.96
C PRO A 125 15.03 -17.15 -11.78
N GLU A 126 15.67 -16.16 -12.42
CA GLU A 126 17.11 -15.96 -12.33
C GLU A 126 17.57 -15.78 -10.88
N GLY A 127 18.63 -16.49 -10.50
CA GLY A 127 19.21 -16.44 -9.17
C GLY A 127 18.54 -17.33 -8.13
N VAL A 128 17.49 -18.08 -8.47
CA VAL A 128 16.85 -19.03 -7.54
C VAL A 128 17.67 -20.31 -7.42
N ILE A 129 18.05 -20.91 -8.55
CA ILE A 129 18.84 -22.16 -8.61
C ILE A 129 20.16 -21.89 -9.32
N HIS A 130 21.27 -22.35 -8.73
CA HIS A 130 22.59 -22.32 -9.36
C HIS A 130 23.15 -23.74 -9.53
N LYS A 131 24.05 -23.89 -10.50
CA LYS A 131 24.81 -25.13 -10.70
C LYS A 131 25.87 -25.29 -9.61
N GLY A 132 26.01 -26.49 -9.07
CA GLY A 132 27.00 -26.86 -8.06
C GLY A 132 26.43 -27.75 -6.95
N GLY A 133 27.30 -28.22 -6.06
CA GLY A 133 26.93 -29.08 -4.95
C GLY A 133 26.72 -30.55 -5.33
N GLU A 134 26.38 -31.37 -4.35
CA GLU A 134 26.26 -32.83 -4.49
C GLU A 134 25.14 -33.26 -5.44
N ASN A 135 24.07 -32.45 -5.54
CA ASN A 135 22.94 -32.71 -6.41
C ASN A 135 23.11 -32.15 -7.84
N GLY A 136 24.28 -31.60 -8.18
CA GLY A 136 24.53 -30.88 -9.45
C GLY A 136 23.94 -29.46 -9.48
N VAL A 137 22.93 -29.18 -8.64
CA VAL A 137 22.35 -27.85 -8.41
C VAL A 137 22.07 -27.63 -6.92
N TYR A 138 21.94 -26.37 -6.52
CA TYR A 138 21.49 -25.98 -5.19
C TYR A 138 20.59 -24.73 -5.25
N VAL A 139 19.77 -24.55 -4.22
CA VAL A 139 18.92 -23.37 -4.08
C VAL A 139 19.76 -22.21 -3.54
N ALA A 140 19.98 -21.19 -4.36
CA ALA A 140 20.78 -20.02 -4.01
C ALA A 140 19.94 -18.97 -3.28
N ASP A 141 18.74 -18.67 -3.76
CA ASP A 141 17.82 -17.71 -3.14
C ASP A 141 16.36 -18.10 -3.37
N ALA A 142 15.79 -18.81 -2.40
CA ALA A 142 14.38 -19.21 -2.45
C ALA A 142 13.41 -18.02 -2.39
N ARG A 143 13.84 -16.86 -1.88
CA ARG A 143 12.99 -15.66 -1.80
C ARG A 143 12.68 -15.10 -3.18
N LYS A 144 13.57 -15.26 -4.16
CA LYS A 144 13.35 -14.82 -5.54
C LYS A 144 12.34 -15.66 -6.31
N ASP A 145 12.02 -16.87 -5.82
CA ASP A 145 11.03 -17.71 -6.49
C ASP A 145 9.62 -17.09 -6.41
N THR A 146 8.97 -17.03 -7.56
CA THR A 146 7.58 -16.59 -7.71
C THR A 146 6.61 -17.78 -7.68
N VAL A 147 7.12 -19.00 -7.50
CA VAL A 147 6.34 -20.24 -7.37
C VAL A 147 5.49 -20.50 -8.62
N THR A 148 6.10 -20.32 -9.80
CA THR A 148 5.43 -20.56 -11.11
C THR A 148 5.05 -22.03 -11.31
N ARG A 149 5.75 -22.94 -10.62
CA ARG A 149 5.62 -24.41 -10.75
C ARG A 149 5.98 -24.94 -12.14
N GLU A 150 6.73 -24.18 -12.93
CA GLU A 150 7.11 -24.58 -14.29
C GLU A 150 7.85 -25.92 -14.32
N VAL A 151 8.71 -26.18 -13.33
CA VAL A 151 9.45 -27.45 -13.19
C VAL A 151 8.55 -28.69 -13.12
N LEU A 152 7.31 -28.54 -12.64
CA LEU A 152 6.35 -29.66 -12.53
C LEU A 152 5.68 -30.02 -13.86
N ARG A 153 5.85 -29.21 -14.91
CA ARG A 153 5.30 -29.48 -16.24
C ARG A 153 6.12 -30.51 -17.02
N TYR A 154 7.37 -30.74 -16.60
CA TYR A 154 8.33 -31.58 -17.30
C TYR A 154 8.43 -32.94 -16.61
N PRO A 155 8.01 -34.05 -17.27
CA PRO A 155 8.06 -35.39 -16.68
C PRO A 155 9.46 -35.83 -16.27
N GLU A 156 10.50 -35.34 -16.93
CA GLU A 156 11.89 -35.65 -16.57
C GLU A 156 12.31 -35.13 -15.18
N PHE A 157 11.56 -34.19 -14.59
CA PHE A 157 11.81 -33.66 -13.25
C PHE A 157 10.91 -34.28 -12.17
N GLU A 158 10.07 -35.25 -12.54
CA GLU A 158 9.21 -35.94 -11.60
C GLU A 158 10.05 -36.70 -10.54
N GLY A 159 9.73 -36.42 -9.27
CA GLY A 159 10.45 -36.96 -8.11
C GLY A 159 11.86 -36.40 -7.90
N TYR A 160 12.34 -35.42 -8.69
CA TYR A 160 13.61 -34.72 -8.44
C TYR A 160 13.47 -33.53 -7.50
N VAL A 161 12.30 -32.91 -7.46
CA VAL A 161 12.05 -31.69 -6.70
C VAL A 161 10.72 -31.75 -5.97
N ARG A 162 10.67 -31.21 -4.76
CA ARG A 162 9.43 -30.92 -4.02
C ARG A 162 9.33 -29.42 -3.80
N LEU A 163 8.19 -28.85 -4.19
CA LEU A 163 7.87 -27.45 -3.97
C LEU A 163 6.92 -27.33 -2.78
N GLY A 164 7.22 -26.42 -1.86
CA GLY A 164 6.44 -26.16 -0.67
C GLY A 164 6.54 -24.70 -0.24
N ARG A 165 6.13 -24.43 0.99
CA ARG A 165 6.26 -23.12 1.63
C ARG A 165 6.58 -23.33 3.10
N ILE A 166 7.41 -22.46 3.67
CA ILE A 166 7.70 -22.44 5.10
C ILE A 166 6.56 -21.72 5.81
N GLN A 167 5.79 -22.44 6.64
CA GLN A 167 4.49 -21.98 7.16
C GLN A 167 4.59 -20.80 8.12
N ASP A 168 5.70 -20.69 8.85
CA ASP A 168 5.98 -19.69 9.86
C ASP A 168 6.89 -18.55 9.36
N HIS A 169 7.24 -18.54 8.07
CA HIS A 169 8.10 -17.52 7.47
C HIS A 169 7.31 -16.65 6.49
N PHE A 170 6.92 -15.47 6.96
CA PHE A 170 6.16 -14.49 6.19
C PHE A 170 7.07 -13.43 5.56
N LEU A 171 6.85 -13.17 4.28
CA LEU A 171 7.46 -12.08 3.52
C LEU A 171 6.38 -11.03 3.28
N PHE A 172 6.35 -10.00 4.12
CA PHE A 172 5.43 -8.86 3.99
C PHE A 172 5.92 -7.89 2.92
N SER A 173 4.98 -7.32 2.17
CA SER A 173 5.18 -6.18 1.27
C SER A 173 4.11 -5.15 1.60
N VAL A 174 4.55 -3.98 2.09
CA VAL A 174 3.67 -2.88 2.50
C VAL A 174 4.10 -1.64 1.75
N GLU A 175 3.20 -1.14 0.92
CA GLU A 175 3.38 0.07 0.11
C GLU A 175 2.47 1.15 0.66
N SER A 176 3.06 2.23 1.18
CA SER A 176 2.30 3.39 1.65
C SER A 176 1.79 4.23 0.48
N THR A 177 0.67 4.93 0.70
CA THR A 177 0.20 6.01 -0.18
C THR A 177 0.98 7.33 0.03
N GLY A 178 1.85 7.38 1.04
CA GLY A 178 2.70 8.53 1.39
C GLY A 178 2.15 9.44 2.49
N VAL A 179 1.00 9.10 3.09
CA VAL A 179 0.46 9.79 4.29
C VAL A 179 1.17 9.33 5.57
N TYR A 180 1.67 8.09 5.56
CA TYR A 180 2.33 7.45 6.70
C TYR A 180 3.61 6.78 6.20
N GLU A 181 4.70 6.81 6.95
CA GLU A 181 5.91 6.10 6.53
C GLU A 181 5.66 4.58 6.54
N PRO A 182 6.14 3.83 5.53
CA PRO A 182 5.88 2.40 5.41
C PRO A 182 6.28 1.58 6.64
N GLU A 183 7.40 1.92 7.26
CA GLU A 183 7.93 1.28 8.47
C GLU A 183 7.02 1.42 9.70
N ASP A 184 6.25 2.51 9.78
CA ASP A 184 5.40 2.80 10.93
C ASP A 184 4.00 2.15 10.81
N LEU A 185 3.59 1.77 9.59
CA LEU A 185 2.27 1.18 9.33
C LEU A 185 2.04 -0.15 10.06
N LEU A 186 3.03 -1.04 10.05
CA LEU A 186 2.91 -2.34 10.71
C LEU A 186 2.83 -2.19 12.24
N PRO A 187 3.73 -1.45 12.92
CA PRO A 187 3.58 -1.10 14.33
C PRO A 187 2.22 -0.49 14.68
N ALA A 188 1.74 0.49 13.89
CA ALA A 188 0.44 1.12 14.11
C ALA A 188 -0.71 0.10 14.02
N SER A 189 -0.66 -0.83 13.05
CA SER A 189 -1.67 -1.89 12.90
C SER A 189 -1.70 -2.84 14.11
N ILE A 190 -0.52 -3.17 14.66
CA ILE A 190 -0.40 -4.02 15.85
C ILE A 190 -0.97 -3.30 17.07
N GLU A 191 -0.72 -1.99 17.21
CA GLU A 191 -1.30 -1.19 18.28
C GLU A 191 -2.83 -1.18 18.23
N VAL A 192 -3.42 -1.04 17.04
CA VAL A 192 -4.88 -1.14 16.84
C VAL A 192 -5.40 -2.51 17.28
N LEU A 193 -4.71 -3.60 16.92
CA LEU A 193 -5.10 -4.95 17.36
C LEU A 193 -5.03 -5.08 18.88
N ARG A 194 -3.97 -4.58 19.52
CA ARG A 194 -3.82 -4.59 20.99
C ARG A 194 -4.93 -3.81 21.67
N LYS A 195 -5.30 -2.63 21.15
CA LYS A 195 -6.42 -1.83 21.67
C LYS A 195 -7.75 -2.58 21.59
N LYS A 196 -8.01 -3.28 20.48
CA LYS A 196 -9.22 -4.13 20.33
C LYS A 196 -9.27 -5.26 21.36
N ILE A 197 -8.14 -5.94 21.57
CA ILE A 197 -8.04 -7.02 22.58
C ILE A 197 -8.24 -6.46 23.99
N ALA A 198 -7.64 -5.32 24.31
CA ALA A 198 -7.80 -4.67 25.62
C ALA A 198 -9.26 -4.27 25.87
N LEU A 199 -9.94 -3.71 24.87
CA LEU A 199 -11.35 -3.36 24.96
C LEU A 199 -12.24 -4.59 25.17
N LEU A 200 -11.97 -5.69 24.45
CA LEU A 200 -12.69 -6.95 24.65
C LEU A 200 -12.51 -7.49 26.07
N LYS A 201 -11.30 -7.40 26.62
CA LYS A 201 -11.01 -7.82 28.00
C LYS A 201 -11.82 -7.01 29.01
N LEU A 202 -11.84 -5.69 28.89
CA LEU A 202 -12.64 -4.82 29.76
C LEU A 202 -14.14 -5.14 29.66
N ALA A 203 -14.63 -5.41 28.45
CA ALA A 203 -16.03 -5.78 28.25
C ALA A 203 -16.37 -7.12 28.91
N LEU A 204 -15.45 -8.10 28.86
CA LEU A 204 -15.61 -9.40 29.52
C LEU A 204 -15.64 -9.26 31.04
N ASP A 205 -14.74 -8.46 31.62
CA ASP A 205 -14.68 -8.21 33.07
C ASP A 205 -15.95 -7.51 33.59
N ALA A 206 -16.64 -6.76 32.73
CA ALA A 206 -17.89 -6.09 33.04
C ALA A 206 -19.14 -6.99 32.94
N ILE A 207 -19.03 -8.21 32.39
CA ILE A 207 -20.16 -9.14 32.32
C ILE A 207 -20.49 -9.60 33.75
N PRO A 208 -21.70 -9.34 34.27
CA PRO A 208 -22.09 -9.85 35.57
C PRO A 208 -22.05 -11.37 35.53
N ILE A 209 -21.20 -11.97 36.38
CA ILE A 209 -21.27 -13.40 36.63
C ILE A 209 -22.63 -13.62 37.28
N GLY A 210 -23.55 -14.24 36.56
CA GLY A 210 -24.87 -14.55 37.07
C GLY A 210 -24.73 -15.20 38.44
N THR A 211 -25.27 -14.55 39.47
CA THR A 211 -25.53 -15.20 40.75
C THR A 211 -26.50 -16.33 40.48
N ASN A 212 -25.97 -17.55 40.33
CA ASN A 212 -26.76 -18.76 40.44
C ASN A 212 -27.34 -18.76 41.87
N ALA A 213 -28.61 -18.36 41.97
CA ALA A 213 -29.45 -18.59 43.13
C ALA A 213 -29.90 -20.06 43.17
#